data_AF-A0AAP5M5M9-F1
#
_entry.id   AF-A0AAP5M5M9-F1
#
_cell.length_a   1.000
_cell.length_b   1.000
_cell.length_c   1.000
_cell.angle_alpha   90.00
_cell.angle_beta   90.00
_cell.angle_gamma   90.00
#
_symmetry.space_group_name_H-M   'P 1'
#
loop_
_entity.id
_entity.type
_entity.pdbx_description
1 polymer ?
#
loop_
_entity_poly.entity_id
_entity_poly.type
_entity_poly.pdbx_seq_one_letter_code
_entity_poly.pdbx_strand_id
1 'polypeptide(L)' 'MNDVVYAQPLMPLKERDWKVLVDLFDRGDSDEIEADINNKLRMMIPEPCWEDDPFDFLREYL' A
#
# COMPACT_ATOMS: atom_id res chain seq x y z
N MET A 1 18.91 -5.79 10.72
CA MET A 1 17.78 -4.87 10.89
C MET A 1 17.88 -3.92 9.70
N ASN A 2 17.09 -4.13 8.65
CA ASN A 2 17.17 -3.30 7.44
C ASN A 2 16.47 -1.98 7.75
N ASP A 3 17.21 -0.87 7.73
CA ASP A 3 16.63 0.46 7.83
C ASP A 3 15.78 0.72 6.58
N VAL A 4 14.45 0.69 6.75
CA VAL A 4 13.51 1.01 5.68
C VAL A 4 13.62 2.51 5.44
N VAL A 5 14.29 2.89 4.35
CA VAL A 5 14.38 4.30 3.92
C VAL A 5 13.11 4.63 3.15
N TYR A 6 12.17 5.31 3.80
CA TYR A 6 10.99 5.85 3.13
C TYR A 6 11.38 7.04 2.24
N ALA A 7 10.76 7.12 1.06
CA ALA A 7 10.90 8.29 0.20
C ALA A 7 10.43 9.54 0.96
N GLN A 8 11.30 10.55 1.00
CA GLN A 8 10.93 11.83 1.62
C GLN A 8 9.87 12.52 0.76
N PRO A 9 8.87 13.19 1.38
CA PRO A 9 7.94 14.04 0.64
C PRO A 9 8.70 15.07 -0.19
N LEU A 10 8.26 15.31 -1.43
CA LEU A 10 8.85 16.33 -2.31
C LEU A 10 8.79 17.74 -1.70
N MET A 11 7.86 17.97 -0.79
CA MET A 11 7.75 19.16 0.05
C MET A 11 7.29 18.77 1.45
N PRO A 12 7.70 19.50 2.51
CA PRO A 12 7.20 19.27 3.86
C PRO A 12 5.68 19.35 3.92
N LEU A 13 5.07 18.39 4.63
CA LEU A 13 3.63 18.40 4.88
C LEU A 13 3.26 19.62 5.73
N LYS A 14 2.25 20.36 5.29
CA LYS A 14 1.69 21.48 6.02
C LYS A 14 0.63 20.98 7.00
N GLU A 15 0.27 21.80 7.97
CA GLU A 15 -0.76 21.47 8.97
C GLU A 15 -2.09 21.02 8.37
N ARG A 16 -2.52 21.65 7.27
CA ARG A 16 -3.69 21.23 6.49
C ARG A 16 -3.55 19.80 5.98
N ASP A 17 -2.38 19.42 5.49
CA ASP A 17 -2.14 18.10 4.91
C ASP A 17 -2.20 17.04 6.02
N TRP A 18 -1.64 17.34 7.20
CA TRP A 18 -1.77 16.50 8.39
C TRP A 18 -3.23 16.31 8.81
N LYS A 19 -4.01 17.39 8.86
CA LYS A 19 -5.43 17.30 9.20
C LYS A 19 -6.18 16.37 8.25
N VAL A 20 -5.97 16.52 6.94
CA VAL A 20 -6.59 15.65 5.93
C VAL A 20 -6.14 14.20 6.08
N LEU A 21 -4.87 13.95 6.38
CA LEU A 21 -4.38 12.59 6.63
C LEU A 21 -5.02 11.98 7.87
N VAL A 22 -5.14 12.73 8.96
CA VAL A 22 -5.84 12.27 10.16
C VAL A 22 -7.29 11.91 9.83
N ASP A 23 -8.02 12.80 9.16
CA ASP A 23 -9.41 12.54 8.76
C ASP A 23 -9.52 11.34 7.80
N LEU A 24 -8.52 11.13 6.94
CA LEU A 24 -8.45 10.00 6.00
C LEU A 24 -8.15 8.67 6.68
N PHE A 25 -7.45 8.67 7.82
CA PHE A 25 -7.11 7.44 8.55
C PHE A 25 -7.99 7.18 9.76
N ASP A 26 -8.74 8.18 10.26
CA ASP A 26 -9.73 8.05 11.35
C ASP A 26 -11.10 7.55 10.85
N ARG A 27 -11.10 6.80 9.75
CA ARG A 27 -12.34 6.37 9.11
C ARG A 27 -12.86 5.11 9.77
N GLY A 28 -14.11 5.17 10.23
CA GLY A 28 -14.81 4.03 10.83
C GLY A 28 -15.19 2.92 9.84
N ASP A 29 -15.04 3.13 8.53
CA ASP A 29 -15.39 2.17 7.47
C ASP A 29 -14.20 1.31 7.00
N SER A 30 -13.03 1.43 7.66
CA SER A 30 -11.80 0.73 7.24
C SER A 30 -11.95 -0.79 7.21
N ASP A 31 -12.60 -1.37 8.22
CA ASP A 31 -12.83 -2.82 8.31
C ASP A 31 -13.77 -3.32 7.18
N GLU A 32 -14.76 -2.52 6.81
CA GLU A 32 -15.69 -2.86 5.72
C GLU A 32 -14.98 -2.81 4.36
N ILE A 33 -14.14 -1.80 4.15
CA ILE A 33 -13.30 -1.67 2.95
C ILE A 33 -12.35 -2.87 2.84
N GLU A 34 -11.67 -3.23 3.94
CA GLU A 34 -10.78 -4.39 3.98
C GLU A 34 -11.54 -5.69 3.64
N ALA A 35 -12.73 -5.88 4.22
CA ALA A 35 -13.55 -7.05 3.96
C ALA A 35 -14.00 -7.13 2.49
N ASP A 36 -14.40 -6.02 1.87
CA ASP A 36 -14.77 -5.99 0.45
C ASP A 36 -13.57 -6.31 -0.45
N ILE A 37 -12.41 -5.69 -0.22
CA ILE A 37 -11.18 -5.98 -0.96
C ILE A 37 -10.85 -7.47 -0.87
N ASN A 38 -10.81 -8.02 0.33
CA ASN A 38 -10.51 -9.45 0.55
C ASN A 38 -11.51 -10.36 -0.17
N ASN A 39 -12.81 -10.02 -0.15
CA ASN A 39 -13.83 -10.77 -0.88
C ASN A 39 -13.59 -10.75 -2.40
N LYS A 40 -13.23 -9.60 -2.97
CA LYS A 40 -12.92 -9.48 -4.40
C LYS A 40 -11.65 -10.25 -4.77
N LEU A 41 -10.59 -10.13 -3.97
CA LEU A 41 -9.34 -10.83 -4.21
C LEU A 41 -9.53 -12.36 -4.21
N ARG A 42 -10.34 -12.89 -3.28
CA ARG A 42 -10.68 -14.32 -3.25
C ARG A 42 -11.46 -14.82 -4.47
N MET A 43 -12.09 -13.92 -5.22
CA MET A 43 -12.78 -14.25 -6.48
C MET A 43 -11.86 -14.22 -7.70
N MET A 44 -10.63 -13.71 -7.57
CA MET A 44 -9.66 -13.71 -8.66
C MET A 44 -9.01 -15.09 -8.78
N ILE A 45 -9.26 -15.77 -9.90
CA ILE A 45 -8.63 -17.05 -10.24
C ILE A 45 -7.98 -16.90 -11.63
N PRO A 46 -6.66 -17.16 -11.76
CA PRO A 46 -5.74 -17.58 -10.71
C PRO A 46 -5.47 -16.46 -9.69
N GLU A 47 -4.98 -16.86 -8.50
CA GLU A 47 -4.54 -15.90 -7.49
C GLU A 47 -3.43 -15.00 -8.09
N PRO A 48 -3.47 -13.68 -7.89
CA PRO A 48 -2.42 -12.80 -8.36
C PRO A 48 -1.08 -13.14 -7.70
N CYS A 49 0.03 -12.90 -8.40
CA CYS A 49 1.38 -13.19 -7.94
C CYS A 49 1.86 -12.12 -6.91
N TRP A 50 1.21 -12.06 -5.74
CA TRP A 50 1.48 -11.05 -4.70
C TRP A 50 2.85 -11.23 -4.02
N GLU A 51 3.30 -12.47 -3.90
CA GLU A 51 4.53 -12.85 -3.19
C GLU A 51 5.74 -13.00 -4.12
N ASP A 52 5.50 -13.15 -5.43
CA ASP A 52 6.57 -13.18 -6.42
C ASP A 52 6.91 -11.74 -6.80
N ASP A 53 8.17 -11.32 -6.66
CA ASP A 53 8.63 -10.08 -7.27
C ASP A 53 8.53 -10.27 -8.79
N PRO A 54 7.57 -9.62 -9.49
CA PRO A 54 7.39 -9.82 -10.92
C PRO A 54 8.62 -9.36 -11.72
N PHE A 55 9.55 -8.66 -11.07
CA PHE A 55 10.80 -8.16 -11.61
C PHE A 55 12.03 -8.92 -11.10
N ASP A 56 11.88 -10.05 -10.39
CA ASP A 56 13.03 -10.85 -9.93
C ASP A 56 13.96 -11.23 -11.11
N PHE A 57 13.40 -11.44 -12.31
CA PHE A 57 14.18 -11.68 -13.53
C PHE A 57 15.11 -10.51 -13.91
N LEU A 58 14.78 -9.27 -13.56
CA LEU A 58 15.61 -8.09 -13.86
C LEU A 58 16.92 -8.09 -13.06
N ARG A 59 17.01 -8.84 -11.97
CA ARG A 59 18.26 -9.01 -11.20
C ARG A 59 19.35 -9.72 -12.00
N GLU A 60 19.01 -10.39 -13.09
CA GLU A 60 20.00 -10.99 -14.00
C GLU A 60 20.58 -9.96 -14.99
N TYR A 61 19.98 -8.77 -15.10
CA TYR A 61 20.32 -7.74 -16.09
C TYR A 61 20.84 -6.42 -15.49
N LEU A 62 20.79 -6.25 -14.16
CA LEU A 62 21.24 -5.08 -13.40
C LEU A 62 22.41 -5.43 -12.48
#